data_AF-A0A1F3P694-F1
#
_entry.id   AF-A0A1F3P694-F1
#
_cell.length_a   1.000
_cell.length_b   1.000
_cell.length_c   1.000
_cell.angle_alpha   90.00
_cell.angle_beta   90.00
_cell.angle_gamma   90.00
#
_symmetry.space_group_name_H-M   'P 1'
#
loop_
_entity.id
_entity.type
_entity.pdbx_description
1 polymer ?
#
loop_
_entity_poly.entity_id
_entity_poly.type
_entity_poly.pdbx_seq_one_letter_code
_entity_poly.pdbx_strand_id
1 'polypeptide(L)'
;MSESTSFDFNVFFKESKETLLNPKAYFSTMKTSGGIAEPVIKALIYGILAGVIAFLWGVLGLGGRLGVFGAGIGAMALFYTIAGALIILFIGAVILLIISSICKGSTDFEANLRVVAASLVVMPVSALLGFTMGISSVFGAIIALCVNLYALYLLYYGLTEALKANPATTKIVMYVLAALLVILMLFGFRTQKKLNNYMDDLSRAEPREMSS
;
A
#
# COMPACT_ATOMS: atom_id res chain seq x y z
N MET A 1 10.42 26.86 26.32
CA MET A 1 9.44 27.27 25.29
C MET A 1 9.40 26.18 24.24
N SER A 2 8.30 25.43 24.13
CA SER A 2 8.11 24.42 23.09
C SER A 2 7.65 25.13 21.82
N GLU A 3 8.53 25.29 20.84
CA GLU A 3 8.07 25.58 19.48
C GLU A 3 7.27 24.37 19.01
N SER A 4 5.95 24.48 19.03
CA SER A 4 5.09 23.54 18.32
C SER A 4 5.34 23.77 16.83
N THR A 5 6.21 22.96 16.23
CA THR A 5 6.35 22.85 14.78
C THR A 5 4.99 22.40 14.24
N SER A 6 4.15 23.37 13.89
CA SER A 6 2.81 23.11 13.38
C SER A 6 2.93 22.39 12.03
N PHE A 7 2.15 21.33 11.82
CA PHE A 7 2.16 20.58 10.58
C PHE A 7 1.55 21.42 9.45
N ASP A 8 2.31 21.64 8.37
CA ASP A 8 1.87 22.44 7.22
C ASP A 8 1.23 21.56 6.14
N PHE A 9 -0.10 21.68 6.00
CA PHE A 9 -0.88 20.93 5.01
C PHE A 9 -0.58 21.33 3.56
N ASN A 10 -0.17 22.57 3.30
CA ASN A 10 0.17 23.02 1.95
C ASN A 10 1.49 22.38 1.51
N VAL A 11 2.46 22.32 2.42
CA VAL A 11 3.73 21.61 2.20
C VAL A 11 3.45 20.13 2.00
N PHE A 12 2.64 19.51 2.88
CA PHE A 12 2.24 18.11 2.73
C PHE A 12 1.65 17.82 1.33
N PHE A 13 0.67 18.59 0.89
CA PHE A 13 0.02 18.36 -0.41
C PHE A 13 1.00 18.52 -1.58
N LYS A 14 1.86 19.54 -1.51
CA LYS A 14 2.93 19.75 -2.49
C LYS A 14 3.88 18.56 -2.54
N GLU A 15 4.35 18.10 -1.38
CA GLU A 15 5.25 16.95 -1.25
C GLU A 15 4.60 15.65 -1.73
N SER A 16 3.32 15.41 -1.42
CA SER A 16 2.56 14.27 -1.93
C SER A 16 2.52 14.27 -3.46
N LYS A 17 2.22 15.42 -4.06
CA LYS A 17 2.19 15.59 -5.51
C LYS A 17 3.58 15.40 -6.13
N GLU A 18 4.61 15.97 -5.54
CA GLU A 18 5.99 15.80 -6.01
C GLU A 18 6.47 14.36 -5.87
N THR A 19 6.09 13.65 -4.79
CA THR A 19 6.37 12.22 -4.63
C THR A 19 5.72 11.41 -5.76
N LEU A 20 4.47 11.73 -6.11
CA LEU A 20 3.71 11.02 -7.15
C LEU A 20 4.11 11.37 -8.58
N LEU A 21 4.60 12.58 -8.85
CA LEU A 21 4.86 13.03 -10.22
C LEU A 21 6.35 13.16 -10.55
N ASN A 22 7.18 13.47 -9.55
CA ASN A 22 8.62 13.71 -9.69
C ASN A 22 9.41 13.02 -8.55
N PRO A 23 9.28 11.69 -8.36
CA PRO A 23 9.80 11.00 -7.19
C PRO A 23 11.30 11.18 -7.01
N LYS A 24 12.09 11.11 -8.09
CA LYS A 24 13.54 11.31 -8.02
C LYS A 24 13.92 12.66 -7.41
N ALA A 25 13.27 13.73 -7.86
CA ALA A 25 13.55 15.08 -7.36
C ALA A 25 13.16 15.18 -5.88
N TYR A 26 11.96 14.72 -5.52
CA TYR A 26 11.47 14.73 -4.15
C TYR A 26 12.39 13.95 -3.18
N PHE A 27 12.71 12.69 -3.49
CA PHE A 27 13.53 11.85 -2.63
C PHE A 27 14.98 12.35 -2.52
N SER A 28 15.47 13.13 -3.50
CA SER A 28 16.81 13.73 -3.42
C SER A 28 16.91 14.91 -2.45
N THR A 29 15.78 15.58 -2.16
CA THR A 29 15.72 16.79 -1.33
C THR A 29 15.00 16.59 -0.01
N MET A 30 14.34 15.46 0.20
CA MET A 30 13.59 15.21 1.42
C MET A 30 14.50 15.18 2.65
N LYS A 31 13.98 15.66 3.78
CA LYS A 31 14.67 15.55 5.07
C LYS A 31 14.67 14.09 5.51
N THR A 32 15.80 13.62 6.01
CA THR A 32 15.97 12.28 6.58
C THR A 32 15.99 12.27 8.11
N SER A 33 15.94 13.44 8.74
CA SER A 33 15.89 13.61 10.20
C SER A 33 14.96 14.77 10.61
N GLY A 34 14.59 14.82 11.88
CA GLY A 34 13.67 15.82 12.44
C GLY A 34 12.55 15.27 13.33
N GLY A 35 12.64 14.01 13.76
CA GLY A 35 11.67 13.33 14.61
C GLY A 35 10.62 12.53 13.83
N ILE A 36 9.91 11.66 14.55
CA ILE A 36 8.95 10.69 14.00
C ILE A 36 7.52 11.24 13.85
N ALA A 37 7.23 12.40 14.43
CA ALA A 37 5.88 12.97 14.45
C ALA A 37 5.36 13.26 13.03
N GLU A 38 6.18 13.89 12.18
CA GLU A 38 5.81 14.21 10.80
C GLU A 38 5.48 12.95 9.97
N PRO A 39 6.33 11.89 9.93
CA PRO A 39 5.98 10.61 9.31
C PRO A 39 4.66 10.00 9.79
N VAL A 40 4.40 10.03 11.10
CA VAL A 40 3.17 9.47 11.70
C VAL A 40 1.94 10.26 11.26
N ILE A 41 2.02 11.60 11.26
CA ILE A 41 0.93 12.46 10.78
C ILE A 41 0.66 12.22 9.29
N LYS A 42 1.72 12.11 8.46
CA LYS A 42 1.58 11.77 7.02
C LYS A 42 0.85 10.44 6.82
N ALA A 43 1.27 9.39 7.53
CA ALA A 43 0.62 8.08 7.46
C ALA A 43 -0.84 8.13 7.91
N LEU A 44 -1.15 8.88 8.97
CA LEU A 44 -2.52 9.08 9.45
C LEU A 44 -3.40 9.73 8.37
N ILE A 45 -2.92 10.81 7.75
CA ILE A 45 -3.67 11.52 6.69
C ILE A 45 -3.90 10.60 5.49
N TYR A 46 -2.87 9.88 5.01
CA TYR A 46 -3.03 8.94 3.91
C TYR A 46 -3.98 7.78 4.24
N GLY A 47 -3.93 7.27 5.47
CA GLY A 47 -4.86 6.25 5.98
C GLY A 47 -6.30 6.74 6.00
N ILE A 48 -6.55 7.96 6.52
CA ILE A 48 -7.88 8.59 6.53
C ILE A 48 -8.38 8.78 5.10
N LEU A 49 -7.57 9.35 4.19
CA LEU A 49 -7.96 9.56 2.79
C LEU A 49 -8.32 8.24 2.10
N ALA A 50 -7.47 7.21 2.26
CA ALA A 50 -7.74 5.88 1.72
C ALA A 50 -9.03 5.27 2.30
N GLY A 51 -9.25 5.41 3.62
CA GLY A 51 -10.44 4.94 4.32
C GLY A 51 -11.72 5.61 3.86
N VAL A 52 -11.71 6.94 3.68
CA VAL A 52 -12.84 7.70 3.15
C VAL A 52 -13.18 7.25 1.73
N ILE A 53 -12.18 7.09 0.87
CA ILE A 53 -12.39 6.61 -0.51
C ILE A 53 -12.96 5.19 -0.52
N ALA A 54 -12.40 4.28 0.29
CA ALA A 54 -12.89 2.92 0.41
C ALA A 54 -14.33 2.87 0.94
N PHE A 55 -14.66 3.72 1.92
CA PHE A 55 -16.02 3.88 2.43
C PHE A 55 -16.98 4.32 1.31
N LEU A 56 -16.60 5.31 0.50
CA LEU A 56 -17.42 5.77 -0.62
C LEU A 56 -17.69 4.64 -1.63
N TRP A 57 -16.69 3.83 -1.97
CA TRP A 57 -16.90 2.66 -2.83
C TRP A 57 -17.79 1.59 -2.20
N GLY A 58 -17.73 1.41 -0.88
CA GLY A 58 -18.62 0.54 -0.13
C GLY A 58 -20.08 1.00 -0.19
N VAL A 59 -20.33 2.30 0.01
CA VAL A 59 -21.66 2.90 -0.07
C VAL A 59 -22.23 2.82 -1.50
N LEU A 60 -21.39 2.99 -2.52
CA LEU A 60 -21.79 2.93 -3.93
C LEU A 60 -21.95 1.49 -4.46
N GLY A 61 -21.65 0.46 -3.66
CA GLY A 61 -21.71 -0.94 -4.08
C GLY A 61 -20.64 -1.34 -5.12
N LEU A 62 -19.63 -0.50 -5.32
CA LEU A 62 -18.54 -0.70 -6.28
C LEU A 62 -17.30 -1.36 -5.65
N GLY A 63 -17.27 -1.51 -4.32
CA GLY A 63 -16.33 -2.39 -3.63
C GLY A 63 -16.68 -3.85 -3.94
N GLY A 64 -15.80 -4.57 -4.64
CA GLY A 64 -16.15 -5.84 -5.29
C GLY A 64 -16.86 -6.89 -4.43
N ARG A 65 -17.75 -7.68 -5.09
CA ARG A 65 -18.45 -8.94 -4.69
C ARG A 65 -18.83 -9.22 -3.22
N LEU A 66 -18.87 -8.22 -2.35
CA LEU A 66 -19.39 -8.29 -0.98
C LEU A 66 -20.53 -7.27 -0.77
N GLY A 67 -21.25 -6.93 -1.85
CA GLY A 67 -22.25 -5.84 -1.89
C GLY A 67 -23.43 -5.94 -0.91
N VAL A 68 -23.67 -7.08 -0.27
CA VAL A 68 -24.73 -7.23 0.76
C VAL A 68 -24.21 -6.95 2.18
N PHE A 69 -22.89 -6.91 2.39
CA PHE A 69 -22.22 -6.49 3.64
C PHE A 69 -21.53 -5.10 3.54
N GLY A 70 -21.66 -4.42 2.40
CA GLY A 70 -20.82 -3.28 1.97
C GLY A 70 -20.86 -2.00 2.82
N ALA A 71 -21.96 -1.69 3.51
CA ALA A 71 -22.06 -0.49 4.35
C ALA A 71 -21.40 -0.67 5.74
N GLY A 72 -21.56 -1.84 6.37
CA GLY A 72 -20.89 -2.18 7.63
C GLY A 72 -19.39 -2.45 7.46
N ILE A 73 -19.01 -3.01 6.30
CA ILE A 73 -17.61 -3.19 5.90
C ILE A 73 -16.97 -1.84 5.55
N GLY A 74 -17.70 -0.87 4.98
CA GLY A 74 -17.15 0.45 4.65
C GLY A 74 -16.67 1.22 5.89
N ALA A 75 -17.47 1.22 6.97
CA ALA A 75 -17.06 1.86 8.23
C ALA A 75 -15.88 1.12 8.87
N MET A 76 -15.89 -0.22 8.86
CA MET A 76 -14.74 -1.02 9.30
C MET A 76 -13.50 -0.78 8.44
N ALA A 77 -13.65 -0.57 7.13
CA ALA A 77 -12.55 -0.29 6.21
C ALA A 77 -11.84 1.03 6.55
N LEU A 78 -12.56 2.03 7.04
CA LEU A 78 -11.95 3.28 7.52
C LEU A 78 -11.04 3.03 8.74
N PHE A 79 -11.50 2.25 9.72
CA PHE A 79 -10.67 1.90 10.88
C PHE A 79 -9.48 1.01 10.49
N TYR A 80 -9.69 0.02 9.61
CA TYR A 80 -8.62 -0.86 9.14
C TYR A 80 -7.56 -0.13 8.31
N THR A 81 -7.94 0.85 7.50
CA THR A 81 -6.98 1.62 6.69
C THR A 81 -6.12 2.55 7.53
N ILE A 82 -6.68 3.18 8.57
CA ILE A 82 -5.91 3.99 9.52
C ILE A 82 -4.94 3.11 10.33
N ALA A 83 -5.45 2.04 10.95
CA ALA A 83 -4.61 1.11 11.71
C ALA A 83 -3.54 0.46 10.81
N GLY A 84 -3.94 0.04 9.61
CA GLY A 84 -3.04 -0.52 8.59
C GLY A 84 -1.96 0.46 8.17
N ALA A 85 -2.27 1.73 7.95
CA ALA A 85 -1.28 2.76 7.58
C ALA A 85 -0.21 2.92 8.67
N LEU A 86 -0.61 2.95 9.95
CA LEU A 86 0.32 3.05 11.07
C LEU A 86 1.15 1.78 11.23
N ILE A 87 0.54 0.61 11.14
CA ILE A 87 1.26 -0.67 11.22
C ILE A 87 2.27 -0.79 10.08
N ILE A 88 1.85 -0.51 8.85
CA ILE A 88 2.71 -0.55 7.66
C ILE A 88 3.82 0.51 7.76
N LEU A 89 3.56 1.69 8.34
CA LEU A 89 4.59 2.69 8.55
C LEU A 89 5.78 2.11 9.35
N PHE A 90 5.52 1.51 10.51
CA PHE A 90 6.57 0.99 11.38
C PHE A 90 7.16 -0.33 10.86
N ILE A 91 6.33 -1.30 10.46
CA ILE A 91 6.81 -2.58 9.92
C ILE A 91 7.55 -2.34 8.59
N GLY A 92 6.99 -1.51 7.73
CA GLY A 92 7.60 -1.10 6.47
C GLY A 92 8.94 -0.41 6.68
N ALA A 93 9.09 0.42 7.72
CA ALA A 93 10.37 1.06 8.03
C ALA A 93 11.45 0.04 8.43
N VAL A 94 11.09 -0.97 9.22
CA VAL A 94 12.03 -2.05 9.58
C VAL A 94 12.41 -2.87 8.35
N ILE A 95 11.44 -3.24 7.51
CA ILE A 95 11.70 -3.95 6.26
C ILE A 95 12.60 -3.12 5.33
N LEU A 96 12.30 -1.82 5.19
CA LEU A 96 13.08 -0.92 4.34
C LEU A 96 14.50 -0.73 4.89
N LEU A 97 14.68 -0.67 6.21
CA LEU A 97 16.00 -0.62 6.85
C LEU A 97 16.84 -1.86 6.49
N ILE A 98 16.23 -3.05 6.55
CA ILE A 98 16.91 -4.30 6.16
C ILE A 98 17.27 -4.25 4.66
N ILE A 99 16.34 -3.83 3.80
CA ILE A 99 16.58 -3.69 2.35
C ILE A 99 17.69 -2.67 2.08
N SER A 100 17.66 -1.53 2.77
CA SER A 100 18.65 -0.46 2.67
C SER A 100 20.02 -0.97 3.08
N SER A 101 20.10 -1.73 4.18
CA SER A 101 21.34 -2.39 4.63
C SER A 101 21.90 -3.34 3.56
N ILE A 102 21.06 -4.20 2.96
CA ILE A 102 21.45 -5.08 1.85
C ILE A 102 21.97 -4.27 0.65
N CYS A 103 21.35 -3.12 0.39
CA CYS A 103 21.73 -2.22 -0.69
C CYS A 103 22.87 -1.25 -0.34
N LYS A 104 23.51 -1.39 0.83
CA LYS A 104 24.57 -0.48 1.33
C LYS A 104 24.12 0.99 1.45
N GLY A 105 22.84 1.22 1.76
CA GLY A 105 22.28 2.53 2.06
C GLY A 105 22.28 2.85 3.56
N SER A 106 21.55 3.89 3.94
CA SER A 106 21.38 4.32 5.33
C SER A 106 20.62 3.28 6.15
N THR A 107 21.18 2.91 7.30
CA THR A 107 20.57 2.05 8.31
C THR A 107 19.91 2.85 9.44
N ASP A 108 19.75 4.16 9.26
CA ASP A 108 19.03 5.01 10.22
C ASP A 108 17.51 4.74 10.15
N PHE A 109 16.91 4.41 11.29
CA PHE A 109 15.50 4.08 11.36
C PHE A 109 14.61 5.26 10.97
N GLU A 110 14.97 6.47 11.39
CA GLU A 110 14.17 7.65 11.10
C GLU A 110 14.14 7.97 9.59
N ALA A 111 15.30 7.91 8.93
CA ALA A 111 15.39 8.08 7.49
C ALA A 111 14.53 7.05 6.72
N ASN A 112 14.59 5.78 7.12
CA ASN A 112 13.79 4.71 6.52
C ASN A 112 12.29 4.93 6.78
N LEU A 113 11.91 5.33 8.00
CA LEU A 113 10.53 5.66 8.37
C LEU A 113 9.96 6.81 7.53
N ARG A 114 10.75 7.86 7.29
CA ARG A 114 10.36 9.01 6.45
C ARG A 114 10.15 8.60 4.99
N VAL A 115 10.99 7.73 4.44
CA VAL A 115 10.83 7.21 3.06
C VAL A 115 9.56 6.37 2.94
N VAL A 116 9.29 5.52 3.93
CA VAL A 116 8.05 4.73 3.96
C VAL A 116 6.83 5.65 4.06
N ALA A 117 6.85 6.63 4.96
CA ALA A 117 5.77 7.59 5.10
C ALA A 117 5.48 8.36 3.80
N ALA A 118 6.51 8.80 3.08
CA ALA A 118 6.34 9.43 1.78
C ALA A 118 5.73 8.46 0.76
N SER A 119 6.16 7.20 0.75
CA SER A 119 5.66 6.16 -0.17
C SER A 119 4.22 5.75 0.12
N LEU A 120 3.69 5.98 1.33
CA LEU A 120 2.29 5.71 1.68
C LEU A 120 1.30 6.60 0.92
N VAL A 121 1.76 7.62 0.18
CA VAL A 121 0.93 8.37 -0.77
C VAL A 121 0.26 7.47 -1.81
N VAL A 122 0.79 6.27 -2.05
CA VAL A 122 0.17 5.27 -2.92
C VAL A 122 -1.11 4.68 -2.32
N MET A 123 -1.29 4.70 -1.00
CA MET A 123 -2.51 4.18 -0.36
C MET A 123 -3.81 4.84 -0.87
N PRO A 124 -3.96 6.18 -0.84
CA PRO A 124 -5.16 6.82 -1.39
C PRO A 124 -5.32 6.59 -2.89
N VAL A 125 -4.23 6.48 -3.65
CA VAL A 125 -4.28 6.13 -5.10
C VAL A 125 -4.82 4.71 -5.28
N SER A 126 -4.36 3.75 -4.48
CA SER A 126 -4.82 2.36 -4.49
C SER A 126 -6.30 2.26 -4.11
N ALA A 127 -6.72 2.98 -3.06
CA ALA A 127 -8.13 3.05 -2.65
C ALA A 127 -9.01 3.64 -3.76
N LEU A 128 -8.54 4.70 -4.43
CA LEU A 128 -9.25 5.32 -5.54
C LEU A 128 -9.47 4.35 -6.69
N LEU A 129 -8.48 3.53 -7.03
CA LEU A 129 -8.56 2.54 -8.09
C LEU A 129 -9.23 1.22 -7.65
N GLY A 130 -9.59 1.08 -6.38
CA GLY A 130 -10.15 -0.14 -5.80
C GLY A 130 -11.48 -0.58 -6.41
N PHE A 131 -12.29 0.34 -6.95
CA PHE A 131 -13.57 0.02 -7.61
C PHE A 131 -13.39 -0.91 -8.81
N THR A 132 -12.22 -0.95 -9.43
CA THR A 132 -11.92 -1.79 -10.61
C THR A 132 -12.07 -3.28 -10.31
N MET A 133 -11.83 -3.69 -9.06
CA MET A 133 -12.07 -5.06 -8.57
C MET A 133 -13.57 -5.43 -8.58
N GLY A 134 -14.47 -4.44 -8.46
CA GLY A 134 -15.91 -4.65 -8.55
C GLY A 134 -16.42 -4.83 -9.98
N ILE A 135 -15.71 -4.30 -10.98
CA ILE A 135 -16.06 -4.46 -12.39
C ILE A 135 -15.60 -5.84 -12.90
N SER A 136 -14.33 -6.18 -12.68
CA SER A 136 -13.75 -7.48 -13.06
C SER A 136 -12.58 -7.80 -12.15
N SER A 137 -12.60 -8.99 -11.55
CA SER A 137 -11.55 -9.42 -10.62
C SER A 137 -10.17 -9.51 -11.29
N VAL A 138 -10.12 -9.87 -12.59
CA VAL A 138 -8.84 -9.93 -13.33
C VAL A 138 -8.34 -8.53 -13.65
N PHE A 139 -9.23 -7.63 -14.12
CA PHE A 139 -8.85 -6.25 -14.42
C PHE A 139 -8.40 -5.52 -13.16
N GLY A 140 -9.16 -5.64 -12.06
CA GLY A 140 -8.80 -5.05 -10.78
C GLY A 140 -7.47 -5.56 -10.23
N ALA A 141 -7.18 -6.86 -10.39
CA ALA A 141 -5.90 -7.42 -9.99
C ALA A 141 -4.72 -6.90 -10.83
N ILE A 142 -4.91 -6.67 -12.15
CA ILE A 142 -3.90 -6.04 -13.00
C ILE A 142 -3.64 -4.60 -12.56
N ILE A 143 -4.70 -3.82 -12.30
CA ILE A 143 -4.56 -2.44 -11.81
C ILE A 143 -3.84 -2.41 -10.45
N ALA A 144 -4.22 -3.30 -9.53
CA ALA A 144 -3.54 -3.43 -8.24
C ALA A 144 -2.05 -3.78 -8.40
N LEU A 145 -1.70 -4.66 -9.34
CA LEU A 145 -0.31 -4.96 -9.66
C LEU A 145 0.43 -3.71 -10.18
N CYS A 146 -0.16 -2.94 -11.09
CA CYS A 146 0.43 -1.69 -11.59
C CYS A 146 0.71 -0.70 -10.46
N VAL A 147 -0.23 -0.54 -9.52
CA VAL A 147 -0.08 0.32 -8.34
C VAL A 147 1.06 -0.18 -7.43
N ASN A 148 1.15 -1.49 -7.19
CA ASN A 148 2.23 -2.06 -6.37
C ASN A 148 3.62 -1.93 -7.04
N LEU A 149 3.69 -2.09 -8.37
CA LEU A 149 4.93 -1.84 -9.12
C LEU A 149 5.32 -0.36 -9.06
N TYR A 150 4.33 0.55 -9.08
CA TYR A 150 4.57 1.97 -8.88
C TYR A 150 5.10 2.27 -7.46
N ALA A 151 4.57 1.61 -6.43
CA ALA A 151 5.11 1.70 -5.07
C ALA A 151 6.58 1.24 -5.00
N LEU A 152 6.95 0.15 -5.69
CA LEU A 152 8.35 -0.27 -5.79
C LEU A 152 9.22 0.76 -6.51
N TYR A 153 8.69 1.44 -7.52
CA TYR A 153 9.38 2.54 -8.21
C TYR A 153 9.63 3.75 -7.29
N LEU A 154 8.66 4.11 -6.42
CA LEU A 154 8.90 5.12 -5.38
C LEU A 154 9.98 4.66 -4.39
N LEU A 155 9.91 3.41 -3.93
CA LEU A 155 10.92 2.84 -3.03
C LEU A 155 12.31 2.79 -3.65
N TYR A 156 12.42 2.55 -4.95
CA TYR A 156 13.69 2.61 -5.67
C TYR A 156 14.37 3.97 -5.47
N TYR A 157 13.66 5.07 -5.76
CA TYR A 157 14.21 6.41 -5.55
C TYR A 157 14.36 6.79 -4.09
N GLY A 158 13.48 6.32 -3.22
CA GLY A 158 13.65 6.46 -1.77
C GLY A 158 14.98 5.84 -1.31
N LEU A 159 15.31 4.65 -1.81
CA LEU A 159 16.57 3.97 -1.51
C LEU A 159 17.78 4.69 -2.12
N THR A 160 17.76 5.00 -3.42
CA THR A 160 18.94 5.55 -4.10
C THR A 160 19.17 7.04 -3.80
N GLU A 161 18.11 7.84 -3.72
CA GLU A 161 18.22 9.30 -3.58
C GLU A 161 18.17 9.74 -2.11
N ALA A 162 17.27 9.20 -1.29
CA ALA A 162 17.16 9.61 0.12
C ALA A 162 18.11 8.82 1.02
N LEU A 163 18.15 7.49 0.87
CA LEU A 163 18.97 6.60 1.70
C LEU A 163 20.38 6.36 1.13
N LYS A 164 20.70 6.95 -0.02
CA LYS A 164 22.02 6.85 -0.69
C LYS A 164 22.48 5.40 -0.92
N ALA A 165 21.55 4.49 -1.14
CA ALA A 165 21.82 3.10 -1.44
C ALA A 165 22.48 2.91 -2.81
N ASN A 166 23.21 1.80 -2.97
CA ASN A 166 23.89 1.48 -4.22
C ASN A 166 22.87 1.20 -5.36
N PRO A 167 22.86 1.98 -6.45
CA PRO A 167 21.85 1.83 -7.50
C PRO A 167 21.86 0.48 -8.21
N ALA A 168 23.02 -0.19 -8.33
CA ALA A 168 23.11 -1.49 -8.98
C ALA A 168 22.46 -2.57 -8.12
N THR A 169 22.78 -2.62 -6.83
CA THR A 169 22.17 -3.56 -5.89
C THR A 169 20.67 -3.28 -5.72
N THR A 170 20.28 -2.01 -5.59
CA THR A 170 18.87 -1.63 -5.45
C THR A 170 18.03 -2.07 -6.65
N LYS A 171 18.52 -1.92 -7.89
CA LYS A 171 17.80 -2.41 -9.08
C LYS A 171 17.52 -3.91 -9.00
N ILE A 172 18.53 -4.71 -8.62
CA ILE A 172 18.38 -6.17 -8.48
C ILE A 172 17.30 -6.49 -7.46
N VAL A 173 17.36 -5.87 -6.26
CA VAL A 173 16.37 -6.09 -5.21
C VAL A 173 14.96 -5.69 -5.68
N MET A 174 14.81 -4.56 -6.37
CA MET A 174 13.51 -4.13 -6.91
C MET A 174 12.96 -5.11 -7.95
N TYR A 175 13.80 -5.66 -8.83
CA TYR A 175 13.37 -6.68 -9.79
C TYR A 175 12.94 -7.98 -9.11
N VAL A 176 13.65 -8.41 -8.07
CA VAL A 176 13.26 -9.58 -7.27
C VAL A 176 11.89 -9.36 -6.60
N LEU A 177 11.68 -8.18 -5.99
CA LEU A 177 10.39 -7.83 -5.38
C LEU A 177 9.27 -7.73 -6.43
N ALA A 178 9.55 -7.16 -7.60
CA ALA A 178 8.58 -7.07 -8.70
C ALA A 178 8.17 -8.46 -9.20
N ALA A 179 9.15 -9.37 -9.39
CA ALA A 179 8.88 -10.76 -9.75
C ALA A 179 8.05 -11.47 -8.68
N LEU A 180 8.36 -11.25 -7.39
CA LEU A 180 7.60 -11.78 -6.27
C LEU A 180 6.13 -11.32 -6.30
N LEU A 181 5.87 -10.04 -6.57
CA LEU A 181 4.50 -9.52 -6.69
C LEU A 181 3.70 -10.21 -7.80
N VAL A 182 4.32 -10.41 -8.96
CA VAL A 182 3.68 -11.13 -10.09
C VAL A 182 3.37 -12.57 -9.70
N ILE A 183 4.32 -13.26 -9.05
CA ILE A 183 4.14 -14.64 -8.58
C ILE A 183 2.99 -14.72 -7.56
N LEU A 184 2.93 -13.80 -6.59
CA LEU A 184 1.86 -13.74 -5.60
C LEU A 184 0.48 -13.51 -6.24
N MET A 185 0.40 -12.66 -7.26
CA MET A 185 -0.83 -12.46 -8.04
C MET A 185 -1.29 -13.75 -8.72
N LEU A 186 -0.37 -14.48 -9.38
CA LEU A 186 -0.67 -15.76 -10.03
C LEU A 186 -1.16 -16.83 -9.03
N PHE A 187 -0.53 -16.89 -7.85
CA PHE A 187 -0.99 -17.78 -6.77
C PHE A 187 -2.39 -17.38 -6.26
N GLY A 188 -2.65 -16.09 -6.09
CA GLY A 188 -3.96 -15.57 -5.69
C GLY A 188 -5.09 -16.08 -6.59
N PHE A 189 -4.89 -16.04 -7.91
CA PHE A 189 -5.88 -16.58 -8.86
C PHE A 189 -6.08 -18.10 -8.76
N ARG A 190 -5.01 -18.86 -8.50
CA ARG A 190 -5.10 -20.32 -8.35
C ARG A 190 -5.85 -20.71 -7.07
N THR A 191 -5.59 -20.03 -5.97
CA THR A 191 -6.27 -20.28 -4.69
C THR A 191 -7.76 -19.96 -4.79
N GLN A 192 -8.13 -18.87 -5.46
CA GLN A 192 -9.52 -18.52 -5.74
C GLN A 192 -10.24 -19.59 -6.57
N LYS A 193 -9.59 -20.11 -7.63
CA LYS A 193 -10.17 -21.20 -8.44
C LYS A 193 -10.36 -22.49 -7.64
N LYS A 194 -9.39 -22.86 -6.80
CA LYS A 194 -9.52 -24.05 -5.94
C LYS A 194 -10.65 -23.89 -4.94
N LEU A 195 -10.74 -22.75 -4.25
CA LEU A 195 -11.81 -22.47 -3.29
C LEU A 195 -13.20 -22.58 -3.93
N ASN A 196 -13.39 -22.01 -5.13
CA ASN A 196 -14.66 -22.15 -5.84
C ASN A 196 -14.99 -23.62 -6.15
N ASN A 197 -14.02 -24.40 -6.64
CA ASN A 197 -14.25 -25.82 -6.92
C ASN A 197 -14.61 -26.62 -5.65
N TYR A 198 -13.94 -26.35 -4.51
CA TYR A 198 -14.27 -26.98 -3.23
C TYR A 198 -15.67 -26.62 -2.74
N MET A 199 -16.10 -25.36 -2.91
CA MET A 199 -17.46 -24.92 -2.55
C MET A 199 -18.52 -25.54 -3.46
N ASP A 200 -18.23 -25.68 -4.76
CA ASP A 200 -19.11 -26.36 -5.72
C ASP A 200 -19.26 -27.85 -5.39
N ASP A 201 -18.20 -28.51 -4.92
CA ASP A 201 -18.25 -29.91 -4.50
C ASP A 201 -19.06 -30.11 -3.21
N LEU A 202 -18.90 -29.24 -2.21
CA LEU A 202 -19.69 -29.27 -0.96
C LEU A 202 -21.19 -29.04 -1.21
N SER A 203 -21.53 -28.04 -2.02
CA SER A 203 -22.92 -27.74 -2.37
C SER A 203 -23.59 -28.83 -3.24
N ARG A 204 -22.80 -29.70 -3.89
CA ARG A 204 -23.30 -30.88 -4.61
C ARG A 204 -23.40 -32.13 -3.74
N ALA A 205 -22.77 -32.15 -2.57
CA ALA A 205 -22.83 -33.26 -1.61
C ALA A 205 -24.07 -33.14 -0.70
N GLU A 206 -24.41 -31.93 -0.22
CA GLU A 206 -25.59 -31.68 0.63
C GLU A 206 -26.95 -32.16 0.06
N PRO A 207 -27.25 -32.04 -1.25
CA PRO A 207 -28.54 -32.48 -1.79
C PRO A 207 -28.72 -34.01 -1.80
N ARG A 208 -27.63 -34.80 -1.72
CA ARG A 208 -27.70 -36.27 -1.84
C ARG A 208 -27.95 -36.96 -0.50
N GLU A 209 -27.63 -36.31 0.62
CA GLU A 209 -27.83 -36.87 1.97
C GLU A 209 -29.23 -36.59 2.55
N MET A 210 -30.02 -35.68 1.96
CA MET A 210 -31.42 -35.43 2.34
C MET A 210 -32.44 -36.28 1.56
N SER A 211 -31.99 -37.10 0.60
CA SER A 211 -32.87 -37.95 -0.24
C SER A 211 -32.69 -39.46 0.00
N SER A 212 -32.02 -39.86 1.08
CA SER A 212 -31.85 -41.26 1.52
C SER A 212 -32.47 -41.47 2.89
#